data_AF-A0A6I2FTT4-F1
#
_entry.id   AF-A0A6I2FTT4-F1
#
_cell.length_a   1.000
_cell.length_b   1.000
_cell.length_c   1.000
_cell.angle_alpha   90.00
_cell.angle_beta   90.00
_cell.angle_gamma   90.00
#
_symmetry.space_group_name_H-M   'P 1'
#
loop_
_entity.id
_entity.type
_entity.pdbx_description
1 polymer ?
#
loop_
_entity_poly.entity_id
_entity_poly.type
_entity_poly.pdbx_seq_one_letter_code
_entity_poly.pdbx_strand_id
1 'polypeptide(L)'
;MVDILKVDADALRALGQTLTGQADAIAGIKIAVAVTMPGSPVDGVSKAIDENTEAAFHALGGHVRKMAQIAGSGAKTYEEVDGAFADEFAVLARESPRPPRGARMD
;
A
#
# COMPACT_ATOMS: atom_id res chain seq x y z
N MET A 1 -14.25 17.66 -7.08
CA MET A 1 -13.24 16.92 -7.87
C MET A 1 -11.97 16.67 -7.05
N VAL A 2 -11.49 17.63 -6.26
CA VAL A 2 -10.43 17.42 -5.25
C VAL A 2 -10.79 16.30 -4.24
N ASP A 3 -12.03 16.27 -3.73
CA ASP A 3 -12.46 15.22 -2.79
C ASP A 3 -12.37 13.78 -3.35
N ILE A 4 -12.57 13.58 -4.65
CA ILE A 4 -12.53 12.21 -5.22
C ILE A 4 -11.10 11.69 -5.36
N LEU A 5 -10.13 12.57 -5.63
CA LEU A 5 -8.71 12.22 -5.69
C LEU A 5 -8.16 11.92 -4.29
N LYS A 6 -8.61 12.68 -3.29
CA LYS A 6 -8.26 12.45 -1.88
C LYS A 6 -8.79 11.10 -1.37
N VAL A 7 -10.06 10.79 -1.67
CA VAL A 7 -10.68 9.50 -1.31
C VAL A 7 -9.96 8.33 -1.97
N ASP A 8 -9.53 8.46 -3.22
CA ASP A 8 -8.78 7.41 -3.93
C ASP A 8 -7.37 7.21 -3.35
N ALA A 9 -6.67 8.29 -2.99
CA ALA A 9 -5.36 8.23 -2.34
C ALA A 9 -5.43 7.58 -0.95
N ASP A 10 -6.46 7.89 -0.16
CA ASP A 10 -6.69 7.27 1.16
C ASP A 10 -7.03 5.77 1.03
N ALA A 11 -7.81 5.40 0.01
CA ALA A 11 -8.09 3.99 -0.30
C ALA A 11 -6.82 3.22 -0.69
N LEU A 12 -5.95 3.80 -1.52
CA LEU A 12 -4.67 3.20 -1.90
C LEU A 12 -3.71 3.05 -0.71
N ARG A 13 -3.71 4.00 0.24
CA ARG A 13 -2.97 3.87 1.50
C ARG A 13 -3.49 2.72 2.37
N ALA A 14 -4.80 2.66 2.58
CA ALA A 14 -5.42 1.62 3.37
C ALA A 14 -5.16 0.23 2.77
N LEU A 15 -5.22 0.13 1.43
CA LEU A 15 -4.85 -1.08 0.70
C LEU A 15 -3.36 -1.42 0.90
N GLY A 16 -2.46 -0.45 0.77
CA GLY A 16 -1.02 -0.66 1.00
C GLY A 16 -0.73 -1.16 2.42
N GLN A 17 -1.36 -0.59 3.44
CA GLN A 17 -1.22 -1.05 4.83
C GLN A 17 -1.74 -2.47 5.04
N THR A 18 -2.91 -2.77 4.47
CA THR A 18 -3.52 -4.11 4.55
C THR A 18 -2.64 -5.17 3.90
N LEU A 19 -2.11 -4.87 2.71
CA LEU A 19 -1.21 -5.77 1.98
C LEU A 19 0.11 -5.97 2.74
N THR A 20 0.69 -4.92 3.33
CA THR A 20 1.87 -5.07 4.21
C THR A 20 1.57 -6.00 5.38
N GLY A 21 0.45 -5.81 6.07
CA GLY A 21 0.05 -6.68 7.19
C GLY A 21 -0.15 -8.13 6.76
N GLN A 22 -0.74 -8.38 5.60
CA GLN A 22 -0.88 -9.72 5.02
C GLN A 22 0.47 -10.34 4.66
N ALA A 23 1.39 -9.55 4.08
CA ALA A 23 2.71 -10.04 3.75
C ALA A 23 3.52 -10.43 4.99
N ASP A 24 3.41 -9.66 6.08
CA ASP A 24 4.06 -9.98 7.35
C ASP A 24 3.45 -11.22 8.00
N ALA A 25 2.12 -11.39 7.93
CA ALA A 25 1.46 -12.61 8.37
C ALA A 25 1.93 -13.84 7.59
N ILE A 26 2.07 -13.74 6.25
CA ILE A 26 2.59 -14.83 5.40
C ILE A 26 4.05 -15.13 5.73
N ALA A 27 4.89 -14.11 5.94
CA ALA A 27 6.28 -14.28 6.35
C ALA A 27 6.43 -14.92 7.74
N GLY A 28 5.39 -14.84 8.57
CA GLY A 28 5.33 -15.48 9.88
C GLY A 28 4.91 -16.96 9.85
N ILE A 29 4.45 -17.49 8.71
CA ILE A 29 4.05 -18.90 8.59
C ILE A 29 5.30 -19.77 8.67
N LYS A 30 5.32 -20.69 9.64
CA LYS A 30 6.39 -21.67 9.84
C LYS A 30 5.80 -23.06 9.96
N ILE A 31 6.52 -24.06 9.44
CA ILE A 31 6.15 -25.46 9.66
C ILE A 31 6.64 -25.85 11.05
N ALA A 32 5.70 -26.07 11.96
CA ALA A 32 6.01 -26.30 13.38
C ALA A 32 6.34 -27.77 13.70
N VAL A 33 6.02 -28.71 12.80
CA VAL A 33 6.17 -30.15 13.03
C VAL A 33 7.23 -30.69 12.09
N ALA A 34 8.37 -31.10 12.65
CA ALA A 34 9.38 -31.83 11.92
C ALA A 34 9.11 -33.34 12.02
N VAL A 35 9.04 -34.03 10.87
CA VAL A 35 8.98 -35.50 10.85
C VAL A 35 10.41 -36.03 10.83
N THR A 36 10.90 -36.52 11.98
CA THR A 36 12.25 -37.10 12.07
C THR A 36 12.19 -38.62 11.99
N MET A 37 12.74 -39.21 10.92
CA MET A 37 12.77 -40.67 10.73
C MET A 37 14.15 -41.14 10.23
N PRO A 38 15.14 -41.31 11.12
CA PRO A 38 16.51 -41.62 10.73
C PRO A 38 16.62 -42.87 9.86
N GLY A 39 17.28 -42.75 8.71
CA GLY A 39 17.45 -43.85 7.75
C GLY A 39 16.24 -44.14 6.86
N SER A 40 15.13 -43.42 7.02
CA SER A 40 13.97 -43.52 6.14
C SER A 40 14.05 -42.52 4.98
N PRO A 41 13.68 -42.92 3.75
CA PRO A 41 13.46 -41.97 2.64
C PRO A 41 12.46 -40.86 2.97
N VAL A 42 11.55 -41.09 3.92
CA VAL A 42 10.56 -40.12 4.38
C VAL A 42 11.20 -38.91 5.07
N ASP A 43 12.36 -39.07 5.72
CA ASP A 43 13.10 -37.98 6.37
C ASP A 43 13.68 -37.00 5.33
N GLY A 44 14.19 -37.51 4.21
CA GLY A 44 14.66 -36.68 3.10
C GLY A 44 13.52 -35.97 2.37
N VAL A 45 12.42 -36.67 2.12
CA VAL A 45 11.25 -36.11 1.44
C VAL A 45 10.54 -35.05 2.30
N SER A 46 10.40 -35.29 3.61
CA SER A 46 9.80 -34.30 4.51
C SER A 46 10.60 -33.00 4.57
N LYS A 47 11.93 -33.07 4.74
CA LYS A 47 12.80 -31.89 4.69
C LYS A 47 12.66 -31.10 3.39
N ALA A 48 12.66 -31.79 2.25
CA ALA A 48 12.51 -31.14 0.95
C ALA A 48 11.14 -30.46 0.78
N ILE A 49 10.07 -31.06 1.31
CA ILE A 49 8.73 -30.45 1.32
C ILE A 49 8.73 -29.20 2.22
N ASP A 50 9.34 -29.28 3.39
CA ASP A 50 9.39 -28.17 4.33
C ASP A 50 10.12 -26.96 3.72
N GLU A 51 11.31 -27.19 3.17
CA GLU A 51 12.12 -26.16 2.49
C GLU A 51 11.37 -25.52 1.30
N ASN A 52 10.75 -26.33 0.43
CA ASN A 52 9.99 -25.81 -0.70
C ASN A 52 8.77 -25.01 -0.26
N THR A 53 8.11 -25.45 0.80
CA THR A 53 6.90 -24.80 1.31
C THR A 53 7.25 -23.46 1.96
N GLU A 54 8.32 -23.39 2.75
CA GLU A 54 8.84 -22.13 3.28
C GLU A 54 9.24 -21.17 2.16
N ALA A 55 9.95 -21.65 1.14
CA ALA A 55 10.34 -20.85 -0.02
C ALA A 55 9.11 -20.29 -0.77
N ALA A 56 8.05 -21.08 -0.93
CA ALA A 56 6.81 -20.66 -1.56
C ALA A 56 6.10 -19.56 -0.75
N PHE A 57 6.01 -19.70 0.57
CA PHE A 57 5.44 -18.66 1.43
C PHE A 57 6.26 -17.37 1.41
N HIS A 58 7.58 -17.47 1.42
CA HIS A 58 8.45 -16.30 1.26
C HIS A 58 8.24 -15.59 -0.08
N ALA A 59 8.12 -16.33 -1.18
CA ALA A 59 7.84 -15.76 -2.49
C ALA A 59 6.47 -15.05 -2.54
N LEU A 60 5.44 -15.67 -1.97
CA LEU A 60 4.10 -15.07 -1.85
C LEU A 60 4.14 -13.78 -1.01
N GLY A 61 4.77 -13.79 0.15
CA GLY A 61 4.94 -12.59 0.98
C GLY A 61 5.69 -11.48 0.24
N GLY A 62 6.72 -11.83 -0.54
CA GLY A 62 7.45 -10.88 -1.39
C GLY A 62 6.57 -10.22 -2.46
N HIS A 63 5.71 -10.99 -3.14
CA HIS A 63 4.76 -10.45 -4.11
C HIS A 63 3.75 -9.49 -3.46
N VAL A 64 3.21 -9.86 -2.30
CA VAL A 64 2.25 -9.02 -1.58
C VAL A 64 2.92 -7.71 -1.11
N ARG A 65 4.18 -7.73 -0.65
CA ARG A 65 4.93 -6.49 -0.36
C ARG A 65 5.13 -5.61 -1.59
N LYS A 66 5.42 -6.21 -2.74
CA LYS A 66 5.56 -5.46 -4.00
C LYS A 66 4.24 -4.78 -4.38
N MET A 67 3.10 -5.45 -4.21
CA MET A 67 1.78 -4.84 -4.40
C MET A 67 1.53 -3.69 -3.41
N ALA A 68 1.92 -3.85 -2.14
CA ALA A 68 1.83 -2.78 -1.15
C ALA A 68 2.66 -1.54 -1.55
N GLN A 69 3.89 -1.74 -2.05
CA GLN A 69 4.75 -0.66 -2.53
C GLN A 69 4.16 0.08 -3.74
N ILE A 70 3.57 -0.66 -4.68
CA ILE A 70 2.90 -0.07 -5.85
C ILE A 70 1.69 0.76 -5.41
N ALA A 71 0.86 0.23 -4.51
CA ALA A 71 -0.30 0.96 -3.97
C ALA A 71 0.12 2.25 -3.25
N GLY A 72 1.16 2.18 -2.42
CA GLY A 72 1.71 3.37 -1.74
C GLY A 72 2.31 4.40 -2.71
N SER A 73 2.96 3.94 -3.80
CA SER A 73 3.49 4.84 -4.83
C SER A 73 2.37 5.56 -5.58
N GLY A 74 1.28 4.85 -5.92
CA GLY A 74 0.09 5.46 -6.53
C GLY A 74 -0.54 6.53 -5.64
N ALA A 75 -0.71 6.24 -4.34
CA ALA A 75 -1.21 7.23 -3.40
C ALA A 75 -0.36 8.52 -3.38
N LYS A 76 0.98 8.38 -3.37
CA LYS A 76 1.90 9.52 -3.39
C LYS A 76 1.73 10.37 -4.66
N THR A 77 1.60 9.74 -5.82
CA THR A 77 1.40 10.48 -7.08
C THR A 77 0.10 11.27 -7.10
N TYR A 78 -0.96 10.75 -6.49
CA TYR A 78 -2.21 11.50 -6.36
C TYR A 78 -2.09 12.70 -5.43
N GLU A 79 -1.36 12.58 -4.32
CA GLU A 79 -1.09 13.72 -3.43
C GLU A 79 -0.28 14.82 -4.09
N GLU A 80 0.71 14.46 -4.91
CA GLU A 80 1.51 15.41 -5.66
C GLU A 80 0.65 16.22 -6.65
N VAL A 81 -0.30 15.55 -7.33
CA VAL A 81 -1.27 16.20 -8.22
C VAL A 81 -2.27 17.08 -7.45
N ASP A 82 -2.78 16.61 -6.31
CA ASP A 82 -3.71 17.38 -5.48
C ASP A 82 -3.05 18.65 -4.91
N GLY A 83 -1.79 18.54 -4.46
CA GLY A 83 -0.99 19.68 -4.03
C GLY A 83 -0.79 20.71 -5.14
N ALA A 84 -0.44 20.26 -6.36
CA ALA A 84 -0.27 21.16 -7.50
C ALA A 84 -1.56 21.90 -7.86
N PHE A 85 -2.73 21.24 -7.79
CA PHE A 85 -4.01 21.92 -8.00
C PHE A 85 -4.38 22.86 -6.86
N ALA A 86 -4.12 22.49 -5.61
CA ALA A 86 -4.33 23.37 -4.47
C ALA A 86 -3.49 24.65 -4.56
N ASP A 87 -2.24 24.53 -5.02
CA ASP A 87 -1.36 25.66 -5.27
C ASP A 87 -1.90 26.57 -6.38
N GLU A 88 -2.35 26.00 -7.51
CA GLU A 88 -2.98 26.76 -8.60
C GLU A 88 -4.24 27.50 -8.13
N PHE A 89 -5.11 26.83 -7.36
CA PHE A 89 -6.28 27.47 -6.76
C PHE A 89 -5.91 28.59 -5.80
N ALA A 90 -4.84 28.43 -5.01
CA ALA A 90 -4.36 29.45 -4.10
C ALA A 90 -3.79 30.67 -4.85
N VAL A 91 -3.13 30.46 -5.99
CA VAL A 91 -2.66 31.53 -6.89
C VAL A 91 -3.85 32.28 -7.48
N LEU A 92 -4.82 31.57 -8.07
CA LEU A 92 -6.03 32.17 -8.65
C LEU A 92 -6.88 32.94 -7.62
N ALA A 93 -6.98 32.41 -6.39
CA ALA A 93 -7.69 33.07 -5.30
C ALA A 93 -7.00 34.37 -4.83
N ARG A 94 -5.68 34.48 -5.03
CA ARG A 94 -4.91 35.71 -4.74
C ARG A 94 -5.02 36.74 -5.87
N GLU A 95 -5.18 36.30 -7.11
CA GLU A 95 -5.33 37.18 -8.28
C GLU A 95 -6.77 37.67 -8.51
N SER A 96 -7.77 37.05 -7.88
CA SER A 96 -9.15 37.55 -7.92
C SER A 96 -9.29 38.90 -7.18
N PRO A 97 -9.79 39.98 -7.83
CA PRO A 97 -10.00 41.25 -7.16
C PRO A 97 -11.05 41.09 -6.05
N ARG A 98 -10.76 41.56 -4.84
CA ARG A 98 -11.82 41.70 -3.82
C ARG A 98 -12.93 42.57 -4.40
N PRO A 99 -14.21 42.15 -4.31
CA PRO A 99 -15.30 43.05 -4.68
C PRO A 99 -15.21 44.30 -3.80
N PRO A 100 -15.39 45.50 -4.37
CA PRO A 100 -15.22 46.74 -3.62
C PRO A 100 -16.19 46.76 -2.43
N ARG A 101 -15.66 47.03 -1.23
CA ARG A 101 -16.47 47.31 -0.04
C ARG A 101 -17.17 48.66 -0.24
N GLY A 102 -18.39 48.62 -0.77
CA GLY A 102 -19.19 49.83 -0.91
C GLY A 102 -20.24 49.72 -2.02
N ALA A 103 -21.23 48.86 -1.83
CA ALA A 103 -22.51 48.97 -2.52
C ALA A 103 -23.63 48.72 -1.49
N ARG A 104 -23.70 49.61 -0.51
CA ARG A 104 -24.93 49.94 0.22
C ARG A 104 -25.03 51.47 0.16
N MET A 105 -26.26 51.97 0.05
CA MET A 105 -26.69 53.35 -0.28
C MET A 105 -26.89 53.45 -1.81
N ASP A 106 -28.08 53.53 -2.40
CA ASP A 106 -29.46 53.75 -1.92
C ASP A 106 -30.44 53.05 -2.88
#